data_AF-A0A2N0QFU6-F1
#
_entry.id   AF-A0A2N0QFU6-F1
#
_cell.length_a   1.000
_cell.length_b   1.000
_cell.length_c   1.000
_cell.angle_alpha   90.00
_cell.angle_beta   90.00
_cell.angle_gamma   90.00
#
_symmetry.space_group_name_H-M   'P 1'
#
loop_
_entity.id
_entity.type
_entity.pdbx_description
1 polymer ?
#
loop_
_entity_poly.entity_id
_entity_poly.type
_entity_poly.pdbx_seq_one_letter_code
_entity_poly.pdbx_strand_id
1 'polypeptide(L)'
;MSHSIANTSTSISASRLPTVEEINGWKSSNYNKINTFEISCDTIVEDKEIVEWFANLNLFSWIHQKGNNIILYLNNKKELNVAKEWIVRKHKEISI
;
A
#
# COMPACT_ATOMS: atom_id res chain seq x y z
N MET A 1 -3.12 3.72 63.72
CA MET A 1 -2.16 4.13 62.67
C MET A 1 -3.00 4.52 61.46
N SER A 2 -2.98 5.80 61.07
CA SER A 2 -3.83 6.33 60.00
C SER A 2 -2.97 6.48 58.73
N HIS A 3 -3.35 5.82 57.64
CA HIS A 3 -2.65 5.94 56.35
C HIS A 3 -3.24 7.10 55.55
N SER A 4 -2.42 8.13 55.32
CA SER A 4 -2.75 9.26 54.45
C SER A 4 -2.53 8.85 52.99
N ILE A 5 -3.55 9.01 52.15
CA ILE A 5 -3.44 8.79 50.70
C ILE A 5 -3.08 10.13 50.06
N ALA A 6 -1.85 10.25 49.57
CA ALA A 6 -1.41 11.42 48.82
C ALA A 6 -2.12 11.49 47.47
N ASN A 7 -2.93 12.52 47.27
CA ASN A 7 -3.60 12.82 46.00
C ASN A 7 -2.65 13.61 45.09
N THR A 8 -1.94 12.88 44.22
CA THR A 8 -1.08 13.53 43.21
C THR A 8 -1.96 14.01 42.05
N SER A 9 -2.16 15.32 41.92
CA SER A 9 -2.84 15.91 40.75
C SER A 9 -1.84 16.07 39.61
N THR A 10 -1.95 15.23 38.58
CA THR A 10 -1.17 15.39 37.35
C THR A 10 -1.84 16.44 36.46
N SER A 11 -1.23 17.61 36.32
CA SER A 11 -1.69 18.62 35.36
C SER A 11 -1.32 18.18 33.93
N ILE A 12 -2.33 17.91 33.09
CA ILE A 12 -2.14 17.71 31.66
C ILE A 12 -1.82 19.08 31.05
N SER A 13 -0.57 19.32 30.69
CA SER A 13 -0.23 20.49 29.87
C SER A 13 -0.77 20.26 28.46
N ALA A 14 -1.65 21.14 27.99
CA ALA A 14 -2.17 21.08 26.63
C ALA A 14 -1.02 21.36 25.64
N SER A 15 -0.57 20.33 24.93
CA SER A 15 0.33 20.48 23.80
C SER A 15 -0.32 21.40 22.76
N ARG A 16 0.42 22.40 22.27
CA ARG A 16 -0.05 23.33 21.23
C ARG A 16 -0.57 22.53 20.03
N LEU A 17 -1.80 22.82 19.60
CA LEU A 17 -2.35 22.23 18.38
C LEU A 17 -1.50 22.66 17.19
N PRO A 18 -1.11 21.73 16.30
CA PRO A 18 -0.32 22.05 15.13
C PRO A 18 -1.09 23.04 14.24
N THR A 19 -0.37 24.00 13.71
CA THR A 19 -0.93 25.02 12.82
C THR A 19 -1.29 24.41 11.47
N VAL A 20 -2.22 25.06 10.74
CA VAL A 20 -2.66 24.61 9.40
C VAL A 20 -1.48 24.49 8.42
N GLU A 21 -0.45 25.33 8.59
CA GLU A 21 0.79 25.28 7.81
C GLU A 21 1.66 24.07 8.15
N GLU A 22 1.79 23.70 9.42
CA GLU A 22 2.50 22.46 9.85
C GLU A 22 1.75 21.20 9.37
N ILE A 23 0.42 21.23 9.36
CA ILE A 23 -0.42 20.14 8.82
C ILE A 23 -0.24 20.03 7.29
N ASN A 24 -0.16 21.17 6.59
CA ASN A 24 -0.01 21.20 5.14
C ASN A 24 1.43 20.90 4.69
N GLY A 25 2.44 21.21 5.50
CA GLY A 25 3.83 20.75 5.30
C GLY A 25 3.94 19.23 5.36
N TRP A 26 3.13 18.57 6.20
CA TRP A 26 3.01 17.10 6.25
C TRP A 26 2.36 16.52 4.98
N LYS A 27 1.42 17.25 4.36
CA LYS A 27 0.77 16.80 3.11
C LYS A 27 1.70 16.88 1.89
N SER A 28 2.83 17.58 1.96
CA SER A 28 3.71 17.81 0.82
C SER A 28 4.96 16.92 0.77
N SER A 29 5.16 15.99 1.71
CA SER A 29 6.32 15.09 1.69
C SER A 29 5.92 13.66 1.31
N ASN A 30 6.26 13.24 0.10
CA ASN A 30 6.20 11.86 -0.38
C ASN A 30 4.80 11.22 -0.41
N TYR A 31 3.93 11.64 -1.33
CA TYR A 31 3.08 10.62 -1.94
C TYR A 31 4.03 9.63 -2.61
N ASN A 32 4.27 8.47 -1.99
CA ASN A 32 4.91 7.35 -2.65
C ASN A 32 4.21 7.19 -4.00
N LYS A 33 4.89 7.52 -5.10
CA LYS A 33 4.30 7.38 -6.44
C LYS A 33 3.88 5.93 -6.57
N ILE A 34 2.57 5.70 -6.51
CA ILE A 34 1.98 4.40 -6.74
C ILE A 34 2.37 4.00 -8.16
N ASN A 35 2.94 2.81 -8.31
CA ASN A 35 3.39 2.29 -9.58
C ASN A 35 2.29 1.40 -10.14
N THR A 36 1.83 1.71 -11.34
CA THR A 36 0.75 0.95 -11.99
C THR A 36 1.34 -0.09 -12.95
N PHE A 37 0.77 -1.28 -12.91
CA PHE A 37 1.02 -2.35 -13.86
C PHE A 37 -0.33 -2.78 -14.44
N GLU A 38 -0.56 -2.46 -15.71
CA GLU A 38 -1.71 -2.94 -16.44
C GLU A 38 -1.36 -4.24 -17.17
N ILE A 39 -2.25 -5.21 -17.09
CA ILE A 39 -2.16 -6.51 -17.73
C ILE A 39 -3.38 -6.65 -18.63
N SER A 40 -3.14 -6.90 -19.92
CA SER A 40 -4.17 -7.27 -20.87
C SER A 40 -4.13 -8.78 -21.07
N CYS A 41 -5.21 -9.46 -20.77
CA CYS A 41 -5.30 -10.90 -20.96
C CYS A 41 -6.50 -11.24 -21.85
N ASP A 42 -6.25 -12.04 -22.89
CA ASP A 42 -7.30 -12.57 -23.76
C ASP A 42 -8.09 -13.70 -23.07
N THR A 43 -7.56 -14.22 -21.97
CA THR A 43 -8.19 -15.21 -21.11
C THR A 43 -8.64 -14.58 -19.80
N ILE A 44 -9.70 -15.14 -19.20
CA ILE A 44 -10.22 -14.70 -17.91
C ILE A 44 -9.22 -15.13 -16.84
N VAL A 45 -8.56 -14.16 -16.19
CA VAL A 45 -7.72 -14.39 -15.02
C VAL A 45 -8.53 -14.05 -13.77
N GLU A 46 -8.71 -15.04 -12.90
CA GLU A 46 -9.46 -14.85 -11.66
C GLU A 46 -8.61 -14.15 -10.58
N ASP A 47 -9.27 -13.39 -9.69
CA ASP A 47 -8.59 -12.70 -8.58
C ASP A 47 -7.73 -13.64 -7.72
N LYS A 48 -8.17 -14.90 -7.54
CA LYS A 48 -7.42 -15.91 -6.77
C LYS A 48 -6.04 -16.20 -7.39
N GLU A 49 -5.95 -16.23 -8.72
CA GLU A 49 -4.70 -16.51 -9.44
C GLU A 49 -3.73 -15.35 -9.26
N ILE A 50 -4.24 -14.11 -9.38
CA ILE A 50 -3.45 -12.91 -9.14
C ILE A 50 -2.92 -12.90 -7.70
N VAL A 51 -3.76 -13.22 -6.72
CA VAL A 51 -3.34 -13.31 -5.32
C VAL A 51 -2.24 -14.35 -5.13
N GLU A 52 -2.35 -15.52 -5.76
CA GLU A 52 -1.31 -16.57 -5.72
C GLU A 52 0.00 -16.11 -6.37
N TRP A 53 -0.03 -15.39 -7.49
CA TRP A 53 1.17 -14.84 -8.12
C TRP A 53 1.91 -13.89 -7.18
N PHE A 54 1.16 -13.00 -6.53
CA PHE A 54 1.72 -12.01 -5.61
C PHE A 54 2.20 -12.64 -4.30
N ALA A 55 1.52 -13.67 -3.81
CA ALA A 55 1.97 -14.46 -2.66
C ALA A 55 3.31 -15.16 -2.95
N ASN A 56 3.47 -15.75 -4.15
CA ASN A 56 4.74 -16.37 -4.57
C ASN A 56 5.91 -15.37 -4.66
N LEU A 57 5.60 -14.11 -4.91
CA LEU A 57 6.58 -13.02 -4.97
C LEU A 57 6.78 -12.31 -3.62
N ASN A 58 5.98 -12.66 -2.60
CA ASN A 58 5.89 -11.93 -1.33
C ASN A 58 5.65 -10.42 -1.54
N LEU A 59 4.75 -10.09 -2.48
CA LEU A 59 4.38 -8.72 -2.84
C LEU A 59 2.93 -8.43 -2.42
N PHE A 60 2.66 -7.15 -2.14
CA PHE A 60 1.30 -6.65 -1.92
C PHE A 60 0.93 -5.67 -3.02
N SER A 61 -0.27 -5.81 -3.57
CA SER A 61 -0.82 -4.92 -4.60
C SER A 61 -2.31 -4.70 -4.38
N TRP A 62 -2.80 -3.50 -4.72
CA TRP A 62 -4.22 -3.33 -4.96
C TRP A 62 -4.56 -3.86 -6.35
N ILE A 63 -5.67 -4.60 -6.46
CA ILE A 63 -6.14 -5.20 -7.72
C ILE A 63 -7.40 -4.47 -8.14
N HIS A 64 -7.46 -4.03 -9.40
CA HIS A 64 -8.64 -3.42 -9.99
C HIS A 64 -8.89 -4.00 -11.38
N GLN A 65 -10.00 -4.69 -11.56
CA GLN A 65 -10.43 -5.19 -12.86
C GLN A 65 -11.23 -4.11 -13.62
N LYS A 66 -10.89 -3.90 -14.89
CA LYS A 66 -11.57 -2.97 -15.78
C LYS A 66 -11.75 -3.61 -17.16
N GLY A 67 -12.91 -4.24 -17.37
CA GLY A 67 -13.15 -5.02 -18.59
C GLY A 67 -12.21 -6.22 -18.65
N ASN A 68 -11.45 -6.36 -19.74
CA ASN A 68 -10.46 -7.42 -19.91
C ASN A 68 -9.08 -7.05 -19.33
N ASN A 69 -8.94 -5.85 -18.77
CA ASN A 69 -7.67 -5.37 -18.22
C ASN A 69 -7.66 -5.54 -16.71
N ILE A 70 -6.53 -5.99 -16.19
CA ILE A 70 -6.24 -6.06 -14.76
C ILE A 70 -5.22 -4.96 -14.45
N ILE A 71 -5.57 -4.08 -13.53
CA ILE A 71 -4.72 -2.98 -13.09
C ILE A 71 -4.23 -3.28 -11.68
N LEU A 72 -2.91 -3.36 -11.53
CA LEU A 72 -2.21 -3.64 -10.28
C LEU A 72 -1.48 -2.39 -9.81
N TYR A 73 -1.63 -2.05 -8.54
CA TYR A 73 -1.01 -0.89 -7.92
C TYR A 73 0.02 -1.32 -6.87
N LEU A 74 1.28 -1.01 -7.15
CA LEU A 74 2.45 -1.39 -6.37
C LEU A 74 3.08 -0.19 -5.67
N ASN A 75 3.67 -0.42 -4.50
CA ASN A 75 4.16 0.66 -3.63
C ASN A 75 5.45 1.30 -4.16
N ASN A 76 6.26 0.54 -4.91
CA ASN A 76 7.52 1.04 -5.46
C ASN A 76 7.88 0.40 -6.81
N LYS A 77 8.80 1.05 -7.53
CA LYS A 77 9.26 0.64 -8.87
C LYS A 77 10.00 -0.70 -8.86
N LYS A 78 10.63 -1.08 -7.74
CA LYS A 78 11.34 -2.36 -7.63
C LYS A 78 10.35 -3.52 -7.65
N GLU A 79 9.28 -3.43 -6.86
CA GLU A 79 8.20 -4.43 -6.85
C GLU A 79 7.52 -4.52 -8.22
N LEU A 80 7.29 -3.39 -8.88
CA LEU A 80 6.80 -3.34 -10.27
C LEU A 80 7.66 -4.17 -11.22
N ASN A 81 8.97 -3.97 -11.19
CA ASN A 81 9.88 -4.67 -12.08
C ASN A 81 9.94 -6.18 -11.76
N VAL A 82 9.93 -6.55 -10.48
CA VAL A 82 9.91 -7.97 -10.06
C VAL A 82 8.63 -8.66 -10.55
N ALA A 83 7.47 -8.03 -10.35
CA ALA A 83 6.19 -8.57 -10.82
C ALA A 83 6.17 -8.70 -12.34
N LYS A 84 6.58 -7.67 -13.08
CA LYS A 84 6.67 -7.70 -14.55
C LYS A 84 7.56 -8.84 -15.04
N GLU A 85 8.80 -8.93 -14.56
CA GLU A 85 9.72 -9.99 -15.00
C GLU A 85 9.20 -11.39 -14.69
N TRP A 86 8.58 -11.58 -13.53
CA TRP A 86 8.06 -12.88 -13.14
C TRP A 86 6.86 -13.29 -14.00
N ILE A 87 5.90 -12.38 -14.22
CA ILE A 87 4.72 -12.66 -15.04
C ILE A 87 5.12 -12.97 -16.48
N VAL A 88 6.01 -12.19 -17.10
CA VAL A 88 6.54 -12.49 -18.46
C VAL A 88 7.18 -13.88 -18.54
N ARG A 89 7.95 -14.26 -17.50
CA ARG A 89 8.66 -15.55 -17.50
C ARG A 89 7.74 -16.75 -17.28
N LYS A 90 6.74 -16.61 -16.41
CA LYS A 90 5.86 -17.71 -16.00
C LYS A 90 4.60 -17.84 -16.83
N HIS A 91 4.06 -16.72 -17.30
CA HIS A 91 2.82 -16.64 -18.04
C HIS A 91 3.07 -16.00 -19.40
N LYS A 92 3.66 -16.78 -20.32
CA LYS A 92 4.04 -16.34 -21.68
C LYS A 92 2.86 -15.89 -22.54
N GLU A 93 1.64 -16.24 -22.12
CA GLU A 93 0.38 -15.94 -22.79
C GLU A 93 -0.17 -14.55 -22.42
N ILE A 94 0.41 -13.91 -21.40
CA ILE A 94 -0.02 -12.61 -20.91
C ILE A 94 0.73 -11.51 -21.65
N SER A 95 -0.03 -10.56 -22.23
CA SER A 95 0.52 -9.33 -22.81
C SER A 95 0.54 -8.21 -21.76
N ILE A 96 1.65 -7.48 -21.70
CA ILE A 96 1.93 -6.39 -20.74
C ILE A 96 2.07 -5.07 -21.48
#